data_AF-A0A4Y9FZ72-F1
#
_entry.id   AF-A0A4Y9FZ72-F1
#
_cell.length_a   1.000
_cell.length_b   1.000
_cell.length_c   1.000
_cell.angle_alpha   90.00
_cell.angle_beta   90.00
_cell.angle_gamma   90.00
#
_symmetry.space_group_name_H-M   'P 1'
#
loop_
_entity.id
_entity.type
_entity.pdbx_description
1 polymer ?
#
loop_
_entity_poly.entity_id
_entity_poly.type
_entity_poly.pdbx_seq_one_letter_code
_entity_poly.pdbx_strand_id
1 'polypeptide(L)'
;MKRLENRVVTSAVVYPVMTRDDRPGELLMGVFDGHGRFVEGTATDRRSGLRGVPIPRDLLPDIAEADVPEAIYAGDLHMHYGHFLLESLARLWYAAEHPELPIVWTAAHHWGDRERFRSWQREILEILGVRNPIQFVTRPTRFATLHVPDIGYRYDDWIHPDHARFLARHSGPPREPGRRIWLSRSAIDSDVRDVSAVFAERHLRAAGWFVIHPERLTVREQLDHLARAEVIAGDEGSAFHAVLLLAELEGRRLRIIRRRGPEHRNFRTIGEARGLEQDFHSLPGQRILHAEGREVMKVSRNAIALLDALEVPRALPLPPRPGDQAAAAFARSLGVSRMLLVGVRTAYSAAVSGVRTTLVVSTRLEEDPRAYRSLENRVEELPFAQYAELFVTAPQPYELIRICGDEAAHVLRDVDDTAAFADSNTIWVLDDDAAGTAAGAALEERGGFTVQRIPSAGGGILRVERA
;
A
#
# COMPACT_ATOMS: atom_id res chain seq x y z
N MET A 1 -3.67 27.96 -19.17
CA MET A 1 -4.85 27.21 -19.66
C MET A 1 -5.97 28.19 -19.94
N LYS A 2 -6.88 27.87 -20.87
CA LYS A 2 -8.16 28.61 -21.00
C LYS A 2 -8.98 28.37 -19.74
N ARG A 3 -9.83 29.33 -19.37
CA ARG A 3 -10.78 29.20 -18.25
C ARG A 3 -11.71 28.01 -18.52
N LEU A 4 -12.10 27.29 -17.47
CA LEU A 4 -13.13 26.26 -17.57
C LEU A 4 -14.47 26.91 -17.90
N GLU A 5 -15.19 26.33 -18.86
CA GLU A 5 -16.48 26.81 -19.32
C GLU A 5 -17.57 25.77 -19.04
N ASN A 6 -18.82 26.18 -19.20
CA ASN A 6 -19.98 25.31 -19.16
C ASN A 6 -20.81 25.48 -20.43
N ARG A 7 -21.22 24.37 -21.05
CA ARG A 7 -22.14 24.35 -22.17
C ARG A 7 -23.52 23.91 -21.71
N VAL A 8 -24.56 24.60 -22.16
CA VAL A 8 -25.95 24.18 -21.97
C VAL A 8 -26.41 23.38 -23.20
N VAL A 9 -26.99 22.21 -22.96
CA VAL A 9 -27.54 21.32 -24.00
C VAL A 9 -29.02 21.11 -23.76
N THR A 10 -29.84 21.41 -24.77
CA THR A 10 -31.30 21.23 -24.70
C THR A 10 -31.71 19.85 -25.16
N SER A 11 -32.74 19.28 -24.53
CA SER A 11 -33.27 17.94 -24.80
C SER A 11 -32.18 16.86 -24.77
N ALA A 12 -31.25 16.98 -23.81
CA ALA A 12 -30.07 16.14 -23.70
C ALA A 12 -30.45 14.75 -23.16
N VAL A 13 -29.94 13.68 -23.79
CA VAL A 13 -30.10 12.30 -23.33
C VAL A 13 -28.78 11.82 -22.76
N VAL A 14 -28.76 11.56 -21.45
CA VAL A 14 -27.62 11.01 -20.72
C VAL A 14 -27.73 9.48 -20.73
N TYR A 15 -26.69 8.80 -21.22
CA TYR A 15 -26.62 7.35 -21.19
C TYR A 15 -25.77 6.84 -20.02
N PRO A 16 -26.13 5.71 -19.38
CA PRO A 16 -25.32 5.09 -18.33
C PRO A 16 -24.01 4.53 -18.90
N VAL A 17 -23.10 4.14 -18.01
CA VAL A 17 -21.85 3.49 -18.42
C VAL A 17 -22.06 2.00 -18.63
N MET A 18 -21.56 1.50 -19.76
CA MET A 18 -21.64 0.09 -20.13
C MET A 18 -20.29 -0.41 -20.66
N THR A 19 -19.88 -1.58 -20.18
CA THR A 19 -18.77 -2.37 -20.72
C THR A 19 -19.33 -3.51 -21.55
N ARG A 20 -18.57 -3.97 -22.55
CA ARG A 20 -18.90 -5.16 -23.33
C ARG A 20 -17.67 -6.00 -23.61
N ASP A 21 -17.85 -7.32 -23.64
CA ASP A 21 -16.76 -8.27 -23.88
C ASP A 21 -16.20 -8.17 -25.30
N ASP A 22 -17.00 -7.76 -26.28
CA ASP A 22 -16.60 -7.54 -27.67
C ASP A 22 -15.85 -6.22 -27.90
N ARG A 23 -15.77 -5.36 -26.87
CA ARG A 23 -15.06 -4.07 -26.89
C ARG A 23 -14.20 -3.91 -25.62
N PRO A 24 -13.22 -4.80 -25.40
CA PRO A 24 -12.37 -4.74 -24.22
C PRO A 24 -11.60 -3.42 -24.19
N GLY A 25 -11.56 -2.77 -23.02
CA GLY A 25 -10.87 -1.49 -22.85
C GLY A 25 -11.73 -0.25 -23.12
N GLU A 26 -12.96 -0.41 -23.62
CA GLU A 26 -13.89 0.70 -23.88
C GLU A 26 -14.99 0.82 -22.81
N LEU A 27 -15.31 2.06 -22.47
CA LEU A 27 -16.49 2.43 -21.66
C LEU A 27 -17.48 3.12 -22.60
N LEU A 28 -18.59 2.43 -22.91
CA LEU A 28 -19.67 2.98 -23.72
C LEU A 28 -20.51 3.92 -22.85
N MET A 29 -20.57 5.21 -23.21
CA MET A 29 -21.22 6.22 -22.39
C MET A 29 -21.49 7.51 -23.18
N GLY A 30 -21.97 8.54 -22.49
CA GLY A 30 -21.97 9.92 -22.95
C GLY A 30 -23.35 10.53 -23.08
N VAL A 31 -23.37 11.77 -23.59
CA VAL A 31 -24.59 12.57 -23.74
C VAL A 31 -24.84 12.84 -25.22
N PHE A 32 -26.11 12.82 -25.62
CA PHE A 32 -26.55 13.22 -26.96
C PHE A 32 -27.52 14.39 -26.85
N ASP A 33 -27.49 15.32 -27.82
CA ASP A 33 -28.41 16.46 -27.87
C ASP A 33 -29.80 16.04 -28.42
N GLY A 34 -30.75 16.99 -28.45
CA GLY A 34 -32.10 16.77 -28.99
C GLY A 34 -32.15 16.36 -30.47
N HIS A 35 -31.06 16.52 -31.23
CA HIS A 35 -30.93 16.05 -32.61
C HIS A 35 -30.22 14.69 -32.70
N GLY A 36 -29.89 14.09 -31.57
CA GLY A 36 -29.20 12.80 -31.50
C GLY A 36 -27.71 12.87 -31.81
N ARG A 37 -27.10 14.06 -31.78
CA ARG A 37 -25.65 14.23 -31.99
C ARG A 37 -24.91 14.07 -30.68
N PHE A 38 -23.77 13.40 -30.71
CA PHE A 38 -22.92 13.23 -29.54
C PHE A 38 -22.39 14.59 -29.05
N VAL A 39 -22.44 14.78 -27.74
CA VAL A 39 -22.00 15.99 -27.06
C VAL A 39 -20.53 15.78 -26.64
N GLU A 40 -19.60 16.34 -27.40
CA GLU A 40 -18.16 16.20 -27.16
C GLU A 40 -17.76 16.55 -25.71
N GLY A 41 -16.80 15.80 -25.14
CA GLY A 41 -16.36 15.98 -23.75
C GLY A 41 -17.24 15.32 -22.67
N THR A 42 -18.26 14.54 -23.08
CA THR A 42 -19.12 13.78 -22.15
C THR A 42 -18.79 12.30 -22.06
N ALA A 43 -17.84 11.81 -22.86
CA ALA A 43 -17.21 10.52 -22.63
C ALA A 43 -16.02 10.69 -21.68
N THR A 44 -15.70 9.64 -20.90
CA THR A 44 -14.52 9.60 -20.04
C THR A 44 -13.25 9.82 -20.86
N ASP A 45 -12.54 10.91 -20.55
CA ASP A 45 -11.31 11.32 -21.22
C ASP A 45 -10.10 11.00 -20.34
N ARG A 46 -9.32 10.00 -20.76
CA ARG A 46 -8.11 9.56 -20.07
C ARG A 46 -6.95 9.49 -21.05
N ARG A 47 -5.74 9.72 -20.54
CA ARG A 47 -4.51 9.41 -21.27
C ARG A 47 -4.14 7.93 -21.20
N SER A 48 -4.52 7.24 -20.12
CA SER A 48 -4.26 5.81 -19.92
C SER A 48 -5.42 5.10 -19.23
N GLY A 49 -5.46 3.78 -19.34
CA GLY A 49 -6.56 2.95 -18.82
C GLY A 49 -7.73 2.84 -19.82
N LEU A 50 -8.93 2.56 -19.32
CA LEU A 50 -10.13 2.41 -20.14
C LEU A 50 -10.49 3.73 -20.85
N ARG A 51 -10.89 3.64 -22.12
CA ARG A 51 -11.26 4.80 -22.94
C ARG A 51 -12.78 4.97 -22.99
N GLY A 52 -13.28 6.16 -22.70
CA GLY A 52 -14.67 6.50 -22.96
C GLY A 52 -14.94 6.65 -24.46
N VAL A 53 -16.02 6.05 -24.94
CA VAL A 53 -16.51 6.22 -26.32
C VAL A 53 -18.02 6.41 -26.34
N PRO A 54 -18.58 7.11 -27.34
CA PRO A 54 -20.02 7.27 -27.47
C PRO A 54 -20.72 5.92 -27.56
N ILE A 55 -21.72 5.70 -26.70
CA ILE A 55 -22.54 4.50 -26.76
C ILE A 55 -23.39 4.48 -28.05
N PRO A 56 -23.43 3.34 -28.79
CA PRO A 56 -24.40 3.15 -29.85
C PRO A 56 -25.83 3.17 -29.26
N ARG A 57 -26.63 4.14 -29.69
CA ARG A 57 -27.94 4.46 -29.09
C ARG A 57 -28.97 3.34 -29.22
N ASP A 58 -28.81 2.49 -30.23
CA ASP A 58 -29.63 1.31 -30.49
C ASP A 58 -29.44 0.19 -29.45
N LEU A 59 -28.33 0.21 -28.69
CA LEU A 59 -28.12 -0.74 -27.59
C LEU A 59 -29.05 -0.48 -26.40
N LEU A 60 -29.46 0.78 -26.19
CA LEU A 60 -30.39 1.18 -25.13
C LEU A 60 -31.41 2.18 -25.73
N PRO A 61 -32.42 1.68 -26.48
CA PRO A 61 -33.35 2.54 -27.21
C PRO A 61 -34.39 3.22 -26.31
N ASP A 62 -34.67 2.65 -25.15
CA ASP A 62 -35.70 3.13 -24.23
C ASP A 62 -35.18 4.32 -23.42
N ILE A 63 -35.68 5.51 -23.77
CA ILE A 63 -35.34 6.77 -23.13
C ILE A 63 -36.47 7.15 -22.18
N ALA A 64 -36.13 7.31 -20.91
CA ALA A 64 -37.03 7.86 -19.92
C ALA A 64 -36.87 9.38 -19.80
N GLU A 65 -37.91 10.08 -19.35
CA GLU A 65 -37.80 11.48 -18.96
C GLU A 65 -37.22 11.60 -17.54
N ALA A 66 -36.42 12.63 -17.31
CA ALA A 66 -35.93 12.97 -15.97
C ALA A 66 -37.06 13.52 -15.10
N ASP A 67 -37.05 13.16 -13.80
CA ASP A 67 -37.99 13.70 -12.82
C ASP A 67 -37.79 15.21 -12.59
N VAL A 68 -36.55 15.69 -12.81
CA VAL A 68 -36.21 17.12 -12.78
C VAL A 68 -35.67 17.51 -14.16
N PRO A 69 -36.24 18.52 -14.81
CA PRO A 69 -35.96 18.82 -16.21
C PRO A 69 -34.59 19.47 -16.45
N GLU A 70 -33.96 20.03 -15.41
CA GLU A 70 -32.70 20.75 -15.48
C GLU A 70 -31.68 20.19 -14.48
N ALA A 71 -30.44 19.93 -14.93
CA ALA A 71 -29.39 19.36 -14.10
C ALA A 71 -27.97 19.64 -14.62
N ILE A 72 -26.97 19.33 -13.79
CA ILE A 72 -25.54 19.42 -14.10
C ILE A 72 -24.96 18.03 -14.31
N TYR A 73 -24.33 17.80 -15.45
CA TYR A 73 -23.62 16.57 -15.76
C TYR A 73 -22.27 16.50 -15.01
N ALA A 74 -22.10 15.50 -14.15
CA ALA A 74 -20.85 15.29 -13.40
C ALA A 74 -19.89 14.29 -14.04
N GLY A 75 -20.37 13.44 -14.95
CA GLY A 75 -19.56 12.34 -15.52
C GLY A 75 -19.88 11.00 -14.89
N ASP A 76 -18.89 10.11 -14.89
CA ASP A 76 -18.99 8.75 -14.36
C ASP A 76 -18.76 8.70 -12.85
N LEU A 77 -19.58 7.91 -12.14
CA LEU A 77 -19.45 7.66 -10.72
C LEU A 77 -18.61 6.42 -10.46
N HIS A 78 -17.40 6.63 -9.94
CA HIS A 78 -16.50 5.56 -9.56
C HIS A 78 -16.64 5.18 -8.08
N MET A 79 -16.70 3.87 -7.82
CA MET A 79 -16.66 3.30 -6.46
C MET A 79 -15.23 3.06 -5.94
N HIS A 80 -14.22 3.31 -6.75
CA HIS A 80 -12.81 3.28 -6.36
C HIS A 80 -12.36 4.66 -5.87
N TYR A 81 -11.77 4.73 -4.67
CA TYR A 81 -11.41 5.98 -3.98
C TYR A 81 -10.61 6.97 -4.86
N GLY A 82 -9.58 6.48 -5.55
CA GLY A 82 -8.75 7.33 -6.42
C GLY A 82 -9.50 7.85 -7.65
N HIS A 83 -10.29 7.01 -8.30
CA HIS A 83 -11.04 7.40 -9.50
C HIS A 83 -12.19 8.35 -9.14
N PHE A 84 -12.78 8.21 -7.94
CA PHE A 84 -13.75 9.16 -7.45
C PHE A 84 -13.14 10.56 -7.32
N LEU A 85 -12.00 10.67 -6.61
CA LEU A 85 -11.31 11.96 -6.41
C LEU A 85 -10.88 12.61 -7.72
N LEU A 86 -10.35 11.82 -8.65
CA LEU A 86 -9.72 12.34 -9.87
C LEU A 86 -10.71 12.53 -11.04
N GLU A 87 -11.81 11.79 -11.08
CA GLU A 87 -12.68 11.77 -12.27
C GLU A 87 -14.14 12.07 -11.95
N SER A 88 -14.70 11.45 -10.91
CA SER A 88 -16.10 11.70 -10.53
C SER A 88 -16.32 13.11 -10.01
N LEU A 89 -15.28 13.76 -9.47
CA LEU A 89 -15.35 15.15 -9.02
C LEU A 89 -15.01 16.17 -10.11
N ALA A 90 -14.53 15.75 -11.28
CA ALA A 90 -13.85 16.61 -12.25
C ALA A 90 -14.69 17.79 -12.75
N ARG A 91 -16.02 17.74 -12.65
CA ARG A 91 -16.94 18.80 -13.11
C ARG A 91 -17.63 19.56 -11.97
N LEU A 92 -17.41 19.16 -10.73
CA LEU A 92 -18.15 19.72 -9.59
C LEU A 92 -17.75 21.15 -9.20
N TRP A 93 -16.68 21.68 -9.79
CA TRP A 93 -16.32 23.09 -9.64
C TRP A 93 -17.50 24.00 -10.04
N TYR A 94 -18.26 23.63 -11.08
CA TYR A 94 -19.44 24.35 -11.53
C TYR A 94 -20.63 24.12 -10.58
N ALA A 95 -20.84 22.88 -10.14
CA ALA A 95 -21.93 22.55 -9.23
C ALA A 95 -21.85 23.28 -7.89
N ALA A 96 -20.64 23.53 -7.39
CA ALA A 96 -20.41 24.31 -6.18
C ALA A 96 -20.85 25.78 -6.28
N GLU A 97 -20.92 26.33 -7.51
CA GLU A 97 -21.40 27.69 -7.78
C GLU A 97 -22.92 27.72 -8.03
N HIS A 98 -23.54 26.56 -8.22
CA HIS A 98 -24.95 26.37 -8.57
C HIS A 98 -25.65 25.35 -7.64
N PRO A 99 -25.68 25.60 -6.31
CA PRO A 99 -26.19 24.64 -5.31
C PRO A 99 -27.68 24.28 -5.49
N GLU A 100 -28.44 25.10 -6.20
CA GLU A 100 -29.85 24.90 -6.53
C GLU A 100 -30.10 23.82 -7.59
N LEU A 101 -29.12 23.54 -8.45
CA LEU A 101 -29.29 22.60 -9.55
C LEU A 101 -28.92 21.18 -9.11
N PRO A 102 -29.68 20.14 -9.51
CA PRO A 102 -29.29 18.76 -9.30
C PRO A 102 -28.00 18.38 -10.03
N ILE A 103 -27.21 17.49 -9.43
CA ILE A 103 -26.05 16.85 -10.08
C ILE A 103 -26.46 15.46 -10.58
N VAL A 104 -26.08 15.17 -11.81
CA VAL A 104 -26.30 13.88 -12.48
C VAL A 104 -24.97 13.17 -12.68
N TRP A 105 -24.83 12.01 -12.05
CA TRP A 105 -23.77 11.06 -12.38
C TRP A 105 -24.33 9.90 -13.20
N THR A 106 -23.57 9.46 -14.19
CA THR A 106 -23.80 8.15 -14.80
C THR A 106 -23.29 7.07 -13.87
N ALA A 107 -24.12 6.07 -13.64
CA ALA A 107 -23.77 4.85 -12.94
C ALA A 107 -23.60 3.71 -13.95
N ALA A 108 -23.04 2.58 -13.51
CA ALA A 108 -23.03 1.39 -14.35
C ALA A 108 -24.47 0.93 -14.61
N HIS A 109 -24.78 0.55 -15.85
CA HIS A 109 -26.14 0.17 -16.28
C HIS A 109 -26.77 -1.00 -15.51
N HIS A 110 -25.95 -1.81 -14.81
CA HIS A 110 -26.41 -2.94 -13.99
C HIS A 110 -26.64 -2.57 -12.52
N TRP A 111 -26.38 -1.33 -12.10
CA TRP A 111 -26.72 -0.89 -10.76
C TRP A 111 -28.24 -0.83 -10.61
N GLY A 112 -28.75 -1.36 -9.49
CA GLY A 112 -30.14 -1.23 -9.11
C GLY A 112 -30.43 0.08 -8.37
N ASP A 113 -31.64 0.18 -7.81
CA ASP A 113 -32.11 1.37 -7.07
C ASP A 113 -31.46 1.54 -5.68
N ARG A 114 -30.64 0.56 -5.25
CA ARG A 114 -30.07 0.51 -3.89
C ARG A 114 -28.63 1.01 -3.82
N GLU A 115 -27.92 1.09 -4.94
CA GLU A 115 -26.58 1.64 -5.00
C GLU A 115 -26.60 3.14 -4.64
N ARG A 116 -25.88 3.48 -3.57
CA ARG A 116 -25.72 4.83 -3.07
C ARG A 116 -24.23 5.10 -2.89
N PHE A 117 -23.88 6.38 -2.75
CA PHE A 117 -22.53 6.74 -2.30
C PHE A 117 -22.08 5.90 -1.11
N ARG A 118 -20.81 5.51 -1.10
CA ARG A 118 -20.12 5.03 0.10
C ARG A 118 -20.03 6.17 1.12
N SER A 119 -19.82 5.84 2.39
CA SER A 119 -19.68 6.85 3.47
C SER A 119 -18.59 7.89 3.14
N TRP A 120 -17.42 7.42 2.69
CA TRP A 120 -16.31 8.29 2.31
C TRP A 120 -16.61 9.21 1.12
N GLN A 121 -17.44 8.79 0.16
CA GLN A 121 -17.84 9.66 -0.97
C GLN A 121 -18.70 10.83 -0.47
N ARG A 122 -19.66 10.56 0.42
CA ARG A 122 -20.48 11.61 1.02
C ARG A 122 -19.63 12.58 1.84
N GLU A 123 -18.73 12.05 2.66
CA GLU A 123 -17.85 12.86 3.48
C GLU A 123 -16.95 13.79 2.64
N ILE A 124 -16.44 13.31 1.49
CA ILE A 124 -15.71 14.15 0.53
C ILE A 124 -16.61 15.27 -0.03
N LEU A 125 -17.84 14.96 -0.45
CA LEU A 125 -18.77 15.97 -0.96
C LEU A 125 -19.10 17.03 0.10
N GLU A 126 -19.27 16.60 1.36
CA GLU A 126 -19.48 17.50 2.51
C GLU A 126 -18.28 18.41 2.75
N ILE A 127 -17.05 17.87 2.70
CA ILE A 127 -15.80 18.65 2.79
C ILE A 127 -15.72 19.69 1.67
N LEU A 128 -16.15 19.33 0.47
CA LEU A 128 -16.16 20.20 -0.70
C LEU A 128 -17.31 21.22 -0.68
N GLY A 129 -18.25 21.11 0.26
CA GLY A 129 -19.43 21.97 0.35
C GLY A 129 -20.47 21.69 -0.73
N VAL A 130 -20.41 20.54 -1.41
CA VAL A 130 -21.37 20.15 -2.46
C VAL A 130 -22.63 19.61 -1.79
N ARG A 131 -23.72 20.38 -1.86
CA ARG A 131 -25.02 20.07 -1.23
C ARG A 131 -26.17 19.93 -2.23
N ASN A 132 -25.86 19.95 -3.51
CA ASN A 132 -26.83 19.82 -4.59
C ASN A 132 -27.68 18.54 -4.43
N PRO A 133 -28.94 18.55 -4.90
CA PRO A 133 -29.69 17.31 -5.09
C PRO A 133 -28.93 16.35 -5.99
N ILE A 134 -28.98 15.05 -5.71
CA ILE A 134 -28.20 14.03 -6.45
C ILE A 134 -29.15 13.14 -7.24
N GLN A 135 -28.80 12.87 -8.50
CA GLN A 135 -29.46 11.89 -9.35
C GLN A 135 -28.43 10.93 -9.96
N PHE A 136 -28.76 9.64 -9.96
CA PHE A 136 -27.98 8.61 -10.63
C PHE A 136 -28.71 8.15 -11.89
N VAL A 137 -28.01 8.17 -13.02
CA VAL A 137 -28.53 7.72 -14.31
C VAL A 137 -28.03 6.30 -14.57
N THR A 138 -28.94 5.33 -14.44
CA THR A 138 -28.70 3.89 -14.71
C THR A 138 -29.36 3.41 -16.01
N ARG A 139 -30.21 4.24 -16.63
CA ARG A 139 -30.88 4.02 -17.92
C ARG A 139 -30.86 5.31 -18.74
N PRO A 140 -30.96 5.27 -20.08
CA PRO A 140 -31.00 6.49 -20.89
C PRO A 140 -32.08 7.45 -20.38
N THR A 141 -31.68 8.67 -20.02
CA THR A 141 -32.56 9.63 -19.36
C THR A 141 -32.46 10.99 -20.03
N ARG A 142 -33.59 11.54 -20.44
CA ARG A 142 -33.71 12.84 -21.11
C ARG A 142 -33.93 13.96 -20.11
N PHE A 143 -33.13 15.00 -20.22
CA PHE A 143 -33.24 16.25 -19.50
C PHE A 143 -33.62 17.35 -20.50
N ALA A 144 -34.53 18.25 -20.11
CA ALA A 144 -34.90 19.38 -20.95
C ALA A 144 -33.70 20.34 -21.13
N THR A 145 -32.92 20.55 -20.06
CA THR A 145 -31.72 21.38 -20.04
C THR A 145 -30.63 20.67 -19.24
N LEU A 146 -29.45 20.46 -19.85
CA LEU A 146 -28.31 19.86 -19.17
C LEU A 146 -27.11 20.79 -19.27
N HIS A 147 -26.59 21.19 -18.11
CA HIS A 147 -25.32 21.87 -17.99
C HIS A 147 -24.21 20.83 -18.10
N VAL A 148 -23.29 21.03 -19.02
CA VAL A 148 -22.14 20.16 -19.27
C VAL A 148 -20.87 20.99 -19.04
N PRO A 149 -20.36 21.01 -17.79
CA PRO A 149 -19.11 21.69 -17.48
C PRO A 149 -17.91 20.96 -18.09
N ASP A 150 -16.88 21.73 -18.42
CA ASP A 150 -15.57 21.20 -18.79
C ASP A 150 -14.98 20.36 -17.64
N ILE A 151 -14.18 19.34 -17.99
CA ILE A 151 -13.40 18.60 -17.00
C ILE A 151 -12.31 19.48 -16.41
N GLY A 152 -12.23 19.46 -15.08
CA GLY A 152 -11.16 20.07 -14.32
C GLY A 152 -9.94 19.16 -14.13
N TYR A 153 -10.07 17.86 -14.41
CA TYR A 153 -8.99 16.88 -14.31
C TYR A 153 -9.10 15.88 -15.46
N ARG A 154 -7.99 15.64 -16.15
CA ARG A 154 -7.87 14.58 -17.16
C ARG A 154 -6.91 13.52 -16.66
N TYR A 155 -7.41 12.28 -16.56
CA TYR A 155 -6.67 11.18 -15.95
C TYR A 155 -5.30 10.96 -16.60
N ASP A 156 -4.26 10.92 -15.77
CA ASP A 156 -2.87 10.69 -16.14
C ASP A 156 -2.27 11.78 -17.05
N ASP A 157 -2.86 12.99 -17.10
CA ASP A 157 -2.45 14.05 -18.02
C ASP A 157 -2.33 15.45 -17.38
N TRP A 158 -3.42 16.04 -16.88
CA TRP A 158 -3.40 17.40 -16.35
C TRP A 158 -4.55 17.67 -15.36
N ILE A 159 -4.39 18.73 -14.57
CA ILE A 159 -5.41 19.31 -13.69
C ILE A 159 -5.48 20.81 -13.93
N HIS A 160 -6.71 21.34 -14.03
CA HIS A 160 -6.95 22.76 -14.20
C HIS A 160 -6.80 23.49 -12.85
N PRO A 161 -6.13 24.66 -12.78
CA PRO A 161 -5.93 25.39 -11.52
C PRO A 161 -7.23 25.73 -10.77
N ASP A 162 -8.30 26.10 -11.48
CA ASP A 162 -9.60 26.39 -10.86
C ASP A 162 -10.22 25.15 -10.22
N HIS A 163 -10.03 23.97 -10.82
CA HIS A 163 -10.48 22.71 -10.25
C HIS A 163 -9.63 22.30 -9.04
N ALA A 164 -8.31 22.47 -9.13
CA ALA A 164 -7.41 22.26 -7.98
C ALA A 164 -7.80 23.15 -6.79
N ARG A 165 -8.16 24.41 -7.04
CA ARG A 165 -8.66 25.36 -6.02
C ARG A 165 -10.02 24.94 -5.47
N PHE A 166 -10.92 24.45 -6.32
CA PHE A 166 -12.21 23.91 -5.89
C PHE A 166 -12.03 22.76 -4.89
N LEU A 167 -11.08 21.85 -5.14
CA LEU A 167 -10.81 20.69 -4.27
C LEU A 167 -10.18 21.10 -2.92
N ALA A 168 -9.38 22.16 -2.89
CA ALA A 168 -8.58 22.61 -1.75
C ALA A 168 -9.40 23.22 -0.58
N ARG A 169 -10.21 22.41 0.12
CA ARG A 169 -11.20 22.90 1.09
C ARG A 169 -10.92 22.60 2.57
N HIS A 170 -10.15 21.55 2.87
CA HIS A 170 -9.89 21.15 4.25
C HIS A 170 -8.66 21.87 4.80
N SER A 171 -8.86 22.82 5.72
CA SER A 171 -7.74 23.50 6.40
C SER A 171 -6.99 22.58 7.36
N GLY A 172 -7.74 21.71 8.06
CA GLY A 172 -7.18 20.78 9.03
C GLY A 172 -6.47 21.45 10.22
N PRO A 173 -5.89 20.65 11.10
CA PRO A 173 -4.98 21.11 12.15
C PRO A 173 -3.67 21.69 11.58
N PRO A 174 -2.95 22.53 12.35
CA PRO A 174 -1.66 23.05 11.94
C PRO A 174 -0.64 21.93 11.74
N ARG A 175 0.30 22.14 10.81
CA ARG A 175 1.45 21.25 10.60
C ARG A 175 2.27 21.14 11.88
N GLU A 176 2.73 19.93 12.17
CA GLU A 176 3.65 19.63 13.27
C GLU A 176 5.06 19.40 12.71
N PRO A 177 6.04 20.27 13.01
CA PRO A 177 7.42 20.10 12.54
C PRO A 177 7.99 18.74 12.94
N GLY A 178 8.67 18.08 12.00
CA GLY A 178 9.27 16.76 12.17
C GLY A 178 8.28 15.59 12.17
N ARG A 179 6.96 15.82 12.08
CA ARG A 179 5.98 14.74 12.03
C ARG A 179 6.06 14.00 10.70
N ARG A 180 6.30 12.69 10.78
CA ARG A 180 6.45 11.80 9.63
C ARG A 180 5.38 10.71 9.69
N ILE A 181 4.64 10.52 8.61
CA ILE A 181 3.58 9.51 8.53
C ILE A 181 3.88 8.47 7.44
N TRP A 182 3.50 7.23 7.69
CA TRP A 182 3.53 6.13 6.72
C TRP A 182 2.10 5.69 6.42
N LEU A 183 1.68 5.83 5.16
CA LEU A 183 0.40 5.38 4.62
C LEU A 183 0.50 3.89 4.33
N SER A 184 0.17 3.07 5.32
CA SER A 184 0.23 1.63 5.20
C SER A 184 -0.89 1.09 4.32
N ARG A 185 -0.58 0.01 3.60
CA ARG A 185 -1.54 -0.84 2.89
C ARG A 185 -1.67 -2.23 3.52
N SER A 186 -1.01 -2.49 4.65
CA SER A 186 -0.89 -3.84 5.22
C SER A 186 -2.20 -4.39 5.76
N ALA A 187 -3.17 -3.51 6.07
CA ALA A 187 -4.51 -3.88 6.52
C ALA A 187 -5.59 -3.87 5.43
N ILE A 188 -5.24 -3.54 4.18
CA ILE A 188 -6.14 -3.69 3.04
C ILE A 188 -6.26 -5.18 2.72
N ASP A 189 -7.49 -5.67 2.62
CA ASP A 189 -7.80 -7.01 2.13
C ASP A 189 -7.67 -7.04 0.59
N SER A 190 -6.44 -6.99 0.11
CA SER A 190 -6.09 -6.98 -1.31
C SER A 190 -4.69 -7.52 -1.52
N ASP A 191 -4.51 -8.16 -2.67
CA ASP A 191 -3.23 -8.66 -3.14
C ASP A 191 -2.29 -7.56 -3.66
N VAL A 192 -2.77 -6.31 -3.74
CA VAL A 192 -1.98 -5.16 -4.21
C VAL A 192 -1.18 -4.55 -3.05
N ARG A 193 -0.18 -5.27 -2.56
CA ARG A 193 0.67 -4.86 -1.42
C ARG A 193 2.02 -5.56 -1.38
N ASP A 194 2.89 -5.06 -0.51
CA ASP A 194 4.03 -5.83 0.00
C ASP A 194 3.57 -6.70 1.19
N VAL A 195 3.64 -8.02 1.04
CA VAL A 195 3.20 -8.96 2.08
C VAL A 195 4.10 -8.96 3.32
N SER A 196 5.31 -8.42 3.21
CA SER A 196 6.29 -8.28 4.30
C SER A 196 6.30 -6.89 4.95
N ALA A 197 5.38 -5.99 4.56
CA ALA A 197 5.34 -4.61 5.02
C ALA A 197 5.34 -4.45 6.55
N VAL A 198 4.80 -5.44 7.28
CA VAL A 198 4.67 -5.41 8.75
C VAL A 198 6.03 -5.25 9.44
N PHE A 199 7.09 -5.84 8.88
CA PHE A 199 8.43 -5.80 9.45
C PHE A 199 9.04 -4.40 9.28
N ALA A 200 8.89 -3.84 8.09
CA ALA A 200 9.34 -2.48 7.82
C ALA A 200 8.56 -1.45 8.66
N GLU A 201 7.24 -1.63 8.83
CA GLU A 201 6.44 -0.78 9.69
C GLU A 201 6.83 -0.84 11.17
N ARG A 202 7.29 -2.00 11.68
CA ARG A 202 7.82 -2.11 13.04
C ARG A 202 9.02 -1.18 13.22
N HIS A 203 9.96 -1.21 12.28
CA HIS A 203 11.14 -0.35 12.30
C HIS A 203 10.80 1.14 12.12
N LEU A 204 9.84 1.46 11.26
CA LEU A 204 9.33 2.83 11.12
C LEU A 204 8.73 3.36 12.43
N ARG A 205 7.90 2.56 13.12
CA ARG A 205 7.35 2.93 14.43
C ARG A 205 8.47 3.15 15.46
N ALA A 206 9.46 2.26 15.51
CA ALA A 206 10.62 2.40 16.40
C ALA A 206 11.42 3.68 16.10
N ALA A 207 11.46 4.12 14.84
CA ALA A 207 12.08 5.37 14.41
C ALA A 207 11.19 6.63 14.58
N GLY A 208 10.02 6.51 15.22
CA GLY A 208 9.11 7.61 15.50
C GLY A 208 8.22 8.03 14.34
N TRP A 209 8.01 7.15 13.35
CA TRP A 209 7.00 7.38 12.31
C TRP A 209 5.62 6.99 12.80
N PHE A 210 4.61 7.78 12.39
CA PHE A 210 3.21 7.43 12.59
C PHE A 210 2.73 6.57 11.43
N VAL A 211 2.64 5.26 11.66
CA VAL A 211 2.03 4.34 10.69
C VAL A 211 0.51 4.43 10.82
N ILE A 212 -0.17 4.85 9.75
CA ILE A 212 -1.63 4.89 9.67
C ILE A 212 -2.14 3.95 8.57
N HIS A 213 -3.36 3.46 8.74
CA HIS A 213 -4.08 2.62 7.78
C HIS A 213 -5.27 3.41 7.25
N PRO A 214 -5.13 4.14 6.12
CA PRO A 214 -6.15 5.08 5.65
C PRO A 214 -7.55 4.47 5.49
N GLU A 215 -7.63 3.21 5.08
CA GLU A 215 -8.87 2.44 4.91
C GLU A 215 -9.64 2.19 6.22
N ARG A 216 -9.01 2.38 7.37
CA ARG A 216 -9.63 2.28 8.70
C ARG A 216 -10.04 3.63 9.30
N LEU A 217 -9.79 4.71 8.58
CA LEU A 217 -10.03 6.09 9.01
C LEU A 217 -11.13 6.72 8.18
N THR A 218 -11.91 7.60 8.79
CA THR A 218 -12.77 8.55 8.06
C THR A 218 -11.92 9.46 7.17
N VAL A 219 -12.53 10.08 6.16
CA VAL A 219 -11.81 10.99 5.27
C VAL A 219 -11.25 12.17 6.06
N ARG A 220 -12.01 12.71 7.02
CA ARG A 220 -11.54 13.82 7.85
C ARG A 220 -10.35 13.44 8.73
N GLU A 221 -10.35 12.25 9.34
CA GLU A 221 -9.19 11.76 10.09
C GLU A 221 -7.96 11.57 9.19
N GLN A 222 -8.14 11.03 7.98
CA GLN A 222 -7.05 10.95 7.00
C GLN A 222 -6.48 12.34 6.72
N LEU A 223 -7.34 13.31 6.38
CA LEU A 223 -6.90 14.67 6.07
C LEU A 223 -6.25 15.37 7.27
N ASP A 224 -6.70 15.13 8.50
CA ASP A 224 -6.09 15.68 9.70
C ASP A 224 -4.68 15.13 9.94
N HIS A 225 -4.47 13.83 9.68
CA HIS A 225 -3.13 13.25 9.72
C HIS A 225 -2.21 13.83 8.63
N LEU A 226 -2.71 13.97 7.40
CA LEU A 226 -1.97 14.58 6.29
C LEU A 226 -1.64 16.06 6.58
N ALA A 227 -2.57 16.79 7.19
CA ALA A 227 -2.38 18.19 7.56
C ALA A 227 -1.30 18.36 8.65
N ARG A 228 -1.22 17.48 9.65
CA ARG A 228 -0.16 17.54 10.67
C ARG A 228 1.21 17.14 10.14
N ALA A 229 1.27 16.31 9.11
CA ALA A 229 2.52 15.73 8.61
C ALA A 229 3.40 16.77 7.91
N GLU A 230 4.70 16.69 8.16
CA GLU A 230 5.74 17.30 7.31
C GLU A 230 6.16 16.34 6.20
N VAL A 231 6.23 15.05 6.49
CA VAL A 231 6.60 14.00 5.53
C VAL A 231 5.48 12.98 5.47
N ILE A 232 5.00 12.74 4.25
CA ILE A 232 3.98 11.73 3.96
C ILE A 232 4.63 10.67 3.08
N ALA A 233 4.83 9.47 3.62
CA ALA A 233 5.42 8.36 2.91
C ALA A 233 4.43 7.20 2.78
N GLY A 234 4.64 6.32 1.82
CA GLY A 234 3.78 5.15 1.62
C GLY A 234 4.02 4.48 0.29
N ASP A 235 3.45 3.29 0.13
CA ASP A 235 3.37 2.66 -1.19
C ASP A 235 2.50 3.47 -2.14
N GLU A 236 2.92 3.54 -3.40
CA GLU A 236 2.19 4.20 -4.47
C GLU A 236 0.74 3.71 -4.51
N GLY A 237 -0.19 4.62 -4.25
CA GLY A 237 -1.62 4.32 -4.20
C GLY A 237 -2.50 5.56 -4.03
N SER A 238 -3.81 5.34 -4.10
CA SER A 238 -4.82 6.41 -4.11
C SER A 238 -4.92 7.21 -2.81
N ALA A 239 -4.38 6.70 -1.70
CA ALA A 239 -4.34 7.43 -0.42
C ALA A 239 -3.61 8.78 -0.54
N PHE A 240 -2.59 8.87 -1.39
CA PHE A 240 -1.89 10.13 -1.64
C PHE A 240 -2.77 11.18 -2.34
N HIS A 241 -3.80 10.79 -3.09
CA HIS A 241 -4.65 11.76 -3.80
C HIS A 241 -5.49 12.61 -2.85
N ALA A 242 -5.68 12.18 -1.60
CA ALA A 242 -6.38 12.94 -0.56
C ALA A 242 -5.73 14.31 -0.28
N VAL A 243 -4.44 14.49 -0.58
CA VAL A 243 -3.75 15.80 -0.47
C VAL A 243 -4.42 16.88 -1.33
N LEU A 244 -5.13 16.52 -2.40
CA LEU A 244 -5.90 17.46 -3.22
C LEU A 244 -6.99 18.19 -2.41
N LEU A 245 -7.48 17.56 -1.35
CA LEU A 245 -8.54 18.12 -0.51
C LEU A 245 -8.01 19.08 0.54
N LEU A 246 -6.70 19.08 0.83
CA LEU A 246 -6.11 20.02 1.78
C LEU A 246 -6.09 21.43 1.20
N ALA A 247 -6.38 22.45 2.00
CA ALA A 247 -6.25 23.85 1.61
C ALA A 247 -4.76 24.23 1.51
N GLU A 248 -3.98 23.86 2.52
CA GLU A 248 -2.56 24.22 2.65
C GLU A 248 -1.65 22.99 2.56
N LEU A 249 -0.64 23.06 1.70
CA LEU A 249 0.33 22.00 1.48
C LEU A 249 1.78 22.45 1.65
N GLU A 250 2.02 23.74 1.91
CA GLU A 250 3.36 24.32 2.00
C GLU A 250 4.24 23.58 3.03
N GLY A 251 5.50 23.36 2.64
CA GLY A 251 6.52 22.72 3.47
C GLY A 251 6.28 21.23 3.75
N ARG A 252 5.42 20.56 2.96
CA ARG A 252 5.22 19.11 2.99
C ARG A 252 5.91 18.45 1.82
N ARG A 253 6.37 17.21 2.04
CA ARG A 253 6.99 16.37 1.01
C ARG A 253 6.36 14.98 0.97
N LEU A 254 6.19 14.44 -0.23
CA LEU A 254 5.75 13.07 -0.45
C LEU A 254 6.96 12.17 -0.73
N ARG A 255 7.06 11.03 -0.03
CA ARG A 255 8.04 9.97 -0.30
C ARG A 255 7.31 8.71 -0.75
N ILE A 256 7.22 8.50 -2.06
CA ILE A 256 6.36 7.49 -2.66
C ILE A 256 7.20 6.26 -3.03
N ILE A 257 6.84 5.11 -2.48
CA ILE A 257 7.46 3.83 -2.82
C ILE A 257 6.75 3.22 -4.01
N ARG A 258 7.44 3.10 -5.14
CA ARG A 258 6.88 2.58 -6.38
C ARG A 258 6.53 1.11 -6.21
N ARG A 259 5.37 0.73 -6.74
CA ARG A 259 4.97 -0.69 -6.78
C ARG A 259 5.78 -1.45 -7.82
N ARG A 260 5.75 -0.99 -9.07
CA ARG A 260 6.47 -1.54 -10.23
C ARG A 260 6.46 -0.53 -11.38
N GLY A 261 7.52 -0.51 -12.18
CA GLY A 261 7.54 0.24 -13.45
C GLY A 261 7.62 1.77 -13.27
N PRO A 262 7.31 2.56 -14.33
CA PRO A 262 7.26 4.02 -14.27
C PRO A 262 6.26 4.52 -13.23
N GLU A 263 6.53 5.66 -12.56
CA GLU A 263 5.53 6.26 -11.68
C GLU A 263 4.25 6.61 -12.46
N HIS A 264 3.11 6.54 -11.78
CA HIS A 264 1.86 6.99 -12.38
C HIS A 264 1.87 8.52 -12.51
N ARG A 265 1.56 9.07 -13.70
CA ARG A 265 1.68 10.52 -13.94
C ARG A 265 0.70 11.33 -13.09
N ASN A 266 -0.40 10.72 -12.62
CA ASN A 266 -1.31 11.32 -11.66
C ASN A 266 -0.60 11.91 -10.42
N PHE A 267 0.47 11.29 -9.92
CA PHE A 267 1.21 11.85 -8.79
C PHE A 267 1.92 13.15 -9.20
N ARG A 268 2.56 13.13 -10.36
CA ARG A 268 3.23 14.31 -10.92
C ARG A 268 2.26 15.45 -11.20
N THR A 269 1.12 15.19 -11.83
CA THR A 269 0.10 16.22 -12.12
C THR A 269 -0.43 16.86 -10.83
N ILE A 270 -0.66 16.06 -9.78
CA ILE A 270 -1.05 16.57 -8.46
C ILE A 270 0.08 17.41 -7.84
N GLY A 271 1.32 16.93 -7.93
CA GLY A 271 2.50 17.62 -7.38
C GLY A 271 2.72 18.99 -8.00
N GLU A 272 2.74 19.04 -9.33
CA GLU A 272 2.91 20.27 -10.10
C GLU A 272 1.79 21.26 -9.82
N ALA A 273 0.53 20.81 -9.77
CA ALA A 273 -0.62 21.69 -9.57
C ALA A 273 -0.77 22.22 -8.16
N ARG A 274 -0.21 21.51 -7.18
CA ARG A 274 -0.30 21.87 -5.76
C ARG A 274 1.02 22.35 -5.17
N GLY A 275 2.07 22.46 -5.98
CA GLY A 275 3.41 22.88 -5.53
C GLY A 275 4.01 21.94 -4.49
N LEU A 276 3.76 20.64 -4.61
CA LEU A 276 4.15 19.64 -3.62
C LEU A 276 5.42 18.91 -4.06
N GLU A 277 6.44 18.90 -3.20
CA GLU A 277 7.66 18.13 -3.43
C GLU A 277 7.39 16.63 -3.36
N GLN A 278 7.91 15.87 -4.31
CA GLN A 278 7.71 14.43 -4.40
C GLN A 278 8.98 13.71 -4.79
N ASP A 279 9.33 12.69 -4.00
CA ASP A 279 10.37 11.73 -4.33
C ASP A 279 9.77 10.36 -4.58
N PHE A 280 10.29 9.67 -5.59
CA PHE A 280 9.86 8.34 -5.97
C PHE A 280 10.99 7.34 -5.79
N HIS A 281 10.74 6.27 -5.04
CA HIS A 281 11.74 5.27 -4.68
C HIS A 281 11.36 3.91 -5.23
N SER A 282 12.33 3.21 -5.83
CA SER A 282 12.22 1.78 -6.13
C SER A 282 13.09 1.03 -5.14
N LEU A 283 12.51 0.08 -4.40
CA LEU A 283 13.27 -0.66 -3.40
C LEU A 283 13.99 -1.85 -4.06
N PRO A 284 15.33 -1.96 -3.94
CA PRO A 284 16.06 -3.13 -4.42
C PRO A 284 15.72 -4.39 -3.63
N GLY A 285 15.94 -5.56 -4.25
CA GLY A 285 15.82 -6.86 -3.58
C GLY A 285 14.37 -7.35 -3.37
N GLN A 286 13.37 -6.63 -3.88
CA GLN A 286 11.98 -7.09 -3.86
C GLN A 286 11.75 -8.20 -4.89
N ARG A 287 10.94 -9.20 -4.52
CA ARG A 287 10.46 -10.24 -5.43
C ARG A 287 8.99 -10.02 -5.74
N ILE A 288 8.65 -9.95 -7.03
CA ILE A 288 7.27 -9.90 -7.48
C ILE A 288 6.69 -11.31 -7.37
N LEU A 289 5.59 -11.45 -6.63
CA LEU A 289 4.85 -12.70 -6.49
C LEU A 289 3.78 -12.81 -7.59
N HIS A 290 3.09 -11.69 -7.84
CA HIS A 290 2.08 -11.57 -8.87
C HIS A 290 2.08 -10.15 -9.44
N ALA A 291 1.84 -10.00 -10.75
CA ALA A 291 1.63 -8.69 -11.33
C ALA A 291 0.75 -8.71 -12.59
N GLU A 292 -0.39 -8.04 -12.52
CA GLU A 292 -1.28 -7.76 -13.65
C GLU A 292 -1.46 -6.24 -13.80
N GLY A 293 -0.88 -5.66 -14.85
CA GLY A 293 -0.83 -4.20 -15.00
C GLY A 293 -0.17 -3.51 -13.80
N ARG A 294 -0.95 -2.72 -13.05
CA ARG A 294 -0.52 -1.99 -11.83
C ARG A 294 -0.93 -2.69 -10.52
N GLU A 295 -1.62 -3.81 -10.61
CA GLU A 295 -1.89 -4.68 -9.47
C GLU A 295 -0.66 -5.54 -9.25
N VAL A 296 0.03 -5.31 -8.13
CA VAL A 296 1.33 -5.92 -7.85
C VAL A 296 1.32 -6.43 -6.43
N MET A 297 1.49 -7.74 -6.30
CA MET A 297 1.86 -8.39 -5.06
C MET A 297 3.37 -8.61 -5.06
N LYS A 298 4.03 -8.17 -4.00
CA LYS A 298 5.48 -8.36 -3.85
C LYS A 298 5.84 -8.72 -2.42
N VAL A 299 7.08 -9.16 -2.26
CA VAL A 299 7.71 -9.41 -0.96
C VAL A 299 9.05 -8.70 -0.93
N SER A 300 9.32 -7.98 0.16
CA SER A 300 10.64 -7.45 0.49
C SER A 300 11.39 -8.44 1.37
N ARG A 301 12.71 -8.49 1.20
CA ARG A 301 13.60 -9.35 1.99
C ARG A 301 13.71 -8.89 3.44
N ASN A 302 13.74 -7.58 3.65
CA ASN A 302 13.90 -6.92 4.94
C ASN A 302 13.51 -5.43 4.79
N ALA A 303 13.59 -4.68 5.88
CA ALA A 303 13.26 -3.26 5.87
C ALA A 303 14.37 -2.33 5.34
N ILE A 304 15.59 -2.82 5.09
CA ILE A 304 16.79 -1.99 4.83
C ILE A 304 16.54 -0.98 3.70
N ALA A 305 16.10 -1.47 2.55
CA ALA A 305 15.85 -0.64 1.38
C ALA A 305 14.82 0.47 1.65
N LEU A 306 13.77 0.17 2.41
CA LEU A 306 12.76 1.17 2.77
C LEU A 306 13.33 2.21 3.75
N LEU A 307 14.05 1.77 4.78
CA LEU A 307 14.64 2.66 5.77
C LEU A 307 15.67 3.59 5.15
N ASP A 308 16.46 3.11 4.18
CA ASP A 308 17.40 3.94 3.42
C ASP A 308 16.67 4.92 2.49
N ALA A 309 15.65 4.46 1.77
CA ALA A 309 14.81 5.31 0.90
C ALA A 309 14.07 6.41 1.68
N LEU A 310 13.78 6.20 2.96
CA LEU A 310 13.13 7.18 3.82
C LEU A 310 14.12 7.95 4.71
N GLU A 311 15.42 7.76 4.50
CA GLU A 311 16.50 8.43 5.25
C GLU A 311 16.34 8.26 6.77
N VAL A 312 15.85 7.09 7.19
CA VAL A 312 15.68 6.78 8.60
C VAL A 312 17.06 6.64 9.24
N PRO A 313 17.40 7.43 10.28
CA PRO A 313 18.68 7.32 10.96
C PRO A 313 18.91 5.89 11.44
N ARG A 314 20.13 5.40 11.24
CA ARG A 314 20.52 4.06 11.69
C ARG A 314 20.48 4.01 13.21
N ALA A 315 19.69 3.09 13.77
CA ALA A 315 19.66 2.89 15.21
C ALA A 315 20.94 2.17 15.70
N LEU A 316 21.32 2.42 16.95
CA LEU A 316 22.37 1.66 17.60
C LEU A 316 21.90 0.22 17.86
N PRO A 317 22.82 -0.75 17.90
CA PRO A 317 22.47 -2.12 18.26
C PRO A 317 21.82 -2.21 19.65
N LEU A 318 20.92 -3.17 19.81
CA LEU A 318 20.29 -3.43 21.10
C LEU A 318 21.24 -4.26 22.00
N PRO A 319 21.08 -4.19 23.34
CA PRO A 319 21.78 -5.09 24.25
C PRO A 319 21.50 -6.56 23.94
N PRO A 320 22.46 -7.47 24.18
CA PRO A 320 22.23 -8.90 24.00
C PRO A 320 21.11 -9.40 24.91
N ARG A 321 20.31 -10.34 24.38
CA ARG A 321 19.31 -11.09 25.12
C ARG A 321 19.94 -12.29 25.84
N PRO A 322 19.24 -12.87 26.83
CA PRO A 322 19.68 -14.13 27.42
C PRO A 322 19.97 -15.19 26.35
N GLY A 323 21.08 -15.92 26.49
CA GLY A 323 21.53 -16.91 25.51
C GLY A 323 22.36 -16.33 24.35
N ASP A 324 22.27 -15.04 24.01
CA ASP A 324 23.01 -14.46 22.88
C ASP A 324 24.54 -14.55 23.07
N GLN A 325 25.02 -14.24 24.27
CA GLN A 325 26.44 -14.33 24.60
C GLN A 325 26.93 -15.78 24.62
N ALA A 326 26.12 -16.68 25.15
CA ALA A 326 26.41 -18.11 25.22
C ALA A 326 26.49 -18.72 23.82
N ALA A 327 25.50 -18.44 22.96
CA ALA A 327 25.50 -18.90 21.57
C ALA A 327 26.70 -18.35 20.78
N ALA A 328 27.06 -17.08 20.97
CA ALA A 328 28.24 -16.50 20.31
C ALA A 328 29.55 -17.15 20.78
N ALA A 329 29.69 -17.41 22.08
CA ALA A 329 30.85 -18.08 22.65
C ALA A 329 30.94 -19.54 22.20
N PHE A 330 29.81 -20.23 22.14
CA PHE A 330 29.72 -21.60 21.68
C PHE A 330 30.12 -21.73 20.20
N ALA A 331 29.57 -20.88 19.33
CA ALA A 331 29.96 -20.81 17.92
C ALA A 331 31.48 -20.60 17.75
N ARG A 332 32.08 -19.70 18.54
CA ARG A 332 33.54 -19.50 18.56
C ARG A 332 34.31 -20.75 18.97
N SER A 333 33.85 -21.44 20.02
CA SER A 333 34.52 -22.62 20.55
C SER A 333 34.56 -23.79 19.57
N LEU A 334 33.56 -23.89 18.69
CA LEU A 334 33.47 -24.92 17.66
C LEU A 334 34.31 -24.59 16.41
N GLY A 335 34.71 -23.33 16.23
CA GLY A 335 35.47 -22.91 15.05
C GLY A 335 34.69 -22.99 13.73
N VAL A 336 33.36 -22.89 13.78
CA VAL A 336 32.48 -22.99 12.60
C VAL A 336 32.71 -21.84 11.62
N SER A 337 32.55 -22.11 10.33
CA SER A 337 32.67 -21.14 9.24
C SER A 337 31.32 -20.61 8.73
N ARG A 338 30.23 -21.36 8.95
CA ARG A 338 28.87 -21.05 8.50
C ARG A 338 27.87 -21.19 9.66
N MET A 339 27.16 -20.10 9.95
CA MET A 339 26.11 -20.06 10.97
C MET A 339 24.80 -19.47 10.44
N LEU A 340 23.68 -20.10 10.76
CA LEU A 340 22.33 -19.61 10.49
C LEU A 340 21.65 -19.27 11.81
N LEU A 341 20.93 -18.16 11.87
CA LEU A 341 20.11 -17.78 13.01
C LEU A 341 18.67 -17.61 12.54
N VAL A 342 17.75 -18.36 13.14
CA VAL A 342 16.33 -18.33 12.82
C VAL A 342 15.54 -17.80 14.01
N GLY A 343 14.66 -16.85 13.75
CA GLY A 343 13.72 -16.33 14.74
C GLY A 343 14.33 -15.44 15.82
N VAL A 344 15.63 -15.13 15.76
CA VAL A 344 16.30 -14.27 16.77
C VAL A 344 15.70 -12.87 16.83
N ARG A 345 15.70 -12.26 18.02
CA ARG A 345 15.23 -10.87 18.22
C ARG A 345 16.36 -9.84 18.13
N THR A 346 17.61 -10.29 18.33
CA THR A 346 18.82 -9.52 18.04
C THR A 346 19.75 -10.37 17.17
N ALA A 347 20.56 -9.73 16.35
CA ALA A 347 21.65 -10.27 15.58
C ALA A 347 22.98 -10.22 16.35
N TYR A 348 22.97 -10.00 17.68
CA TYR A 348 24.17 -9.88 18.49
C TYR A 348 25.11 -11.08 18.32
N SER A 349 24.58 -12.30 18.47
CA SER A 349 25.41 -13.51 18.36
C SER A 349 25.97 -13.69 16.94
N ALA A 350 25.22 -13.30 15.92
CA ALA A 350 25.70 -13.25 14.54
C ALA A 350 26.90 -12.30 14.41
N ALA A 351 26.76 -11.08 14.91
CA ALA A 351 27.74 -10.02 14.76
C ALA A 351 29.06 -10.28 15.51
N VAL A 352 29.01 -10.92 16.69
CA VAL A 352 30.19 -11.06 17.57
C VAL A 352 30.77 -12.47 17.64
N SER A 353 30.14 -13.46 17.01
CA SER A 353 30.66 -14.84 16.96
C SER A 353 31.98 -14.97 16.20
N GLY A 354 32.36 -14.01 15.35
CA GLY A 354 33.54 -14.14 14.49
C GLY A 354 33.39 -15.19 13.38
N VAL A 355 32.20 -15.78 13.21
CA VAL A 355 31.91 -16.74 12.14
C VAL A 355 31.92 -16.01 10.80
N ARG A 356 32.64 -16.57 9.82
CA ARG A 356 32.89 -15.92 8.53
C ARG A 356 31.61 -15.67 7.73
N THR A 357 30.74 -16.68 7.67
CA THR A 357 29.48 -16.62 6.93
C THR A 357 28.33 -16.77 7.90
N THR A 358 27.60 -15.69 8.13
CA THR A 358 26.43 -15.71 9.01
C THR A 358 25.22 -15.18 8.25
N LEU A 359 24.06 -15.81 8.47
CA LEU A 359 22.77 -15.36 7.96
C LEU A 359 21.77 -15.27 9.12
N VAL A 360 21.03 -14.17 9.20
CA VAL A 360 19.92 -14.00 10.12
C VAL A 360 18.62 -14.04 9.31
N VAL A 361 17.68 -14.90 9.69
CA VAL A 361 16.33 -14.97 9.11
C VAL A 361 15.33 -14.88 10.25
N SER A 362 14.66 -13.74 10.39
CA SER A 362 13.76 -13.52 11.52
C SER A 362 12.64 -12.55 11.22
N THR A 363 11.41 -13.00 11.44
CA THR A 363 10.22 -12.12 11.49
C THR A 363 10.16 -11.26 12.75
N ARG A 364 11.07 -11.46 13.70
CA ARG A 364 11.02 -10.90 15.06
C ARG A 364 12.22 -10.01 15.39
N LEU A 365 13.06 -9.67 14.41
CA LEU A 365 14.20 -8.79 14.63
C LEU A 365 13.72 -7.41 15.13
N GLU A 366 14.15 -7.03 16.33
CA GLU A 366 13.69 -5.80 17.00
C GLU A 366 14.61 -4.62 16.74
N GLU A 367 15.90 -4.87 16.49
CA GLU A 367 16.86 -3.83 16.17
C GLU A 367 16.87 -3.49 14.69
N ASP A 368 17.39 -2.31 14.36
CA ASP A 368 17.56 -1.89 12.97
C ASP A 368 18.41 -2.95 12.23
N PRO A 369 17.93 -3.52 11.11
CA PRO A 369 18.67 -4.54 10.36
C PRO A 369 20.01 -4.04 9.80
N ARG A 370 20.26 -2.73 9.84
CA ARG A 370 21.51 -2.07 9.45
C ARG A 370 22.47 -1.84 10.62
N ALA A 371 22.09 -2.19 11.86
CA ALA A 371 22.83 -1.89 13.09
C ALA A 371 24.28 -2.43 13.04
N TYR A 372 24.45 -3.65 12.51
CA TYR A 372 25.76 -4.29 12.37
C TYR A 372 26.24 -4.28 10.92
N ARG A 373 27.27 -3.50 10.62
CA ARG A 373 27.87 -3.47 9.26
C ARG A 373 28.43 -4.83 8.82
N SER A 374 28.87 -5.67 9.76
CA SER A 374 29.35 -7.04 9.46
C SER A 374 28.27 -7.97 8.90
N LEU A 375 26.98 -7.60 9.05
CA LEU A 375 25.82 -8.37 8.59
C LEU A 375 25.14 -7.72 7.37
N GLU A 376 25.81 -6.80 6.69
CA GLU A 376 25.28 -6.20 5.47
C GLU A 376 24.94 -7.30 4.43
N ASN A 377 23.73 -7.24 3.88
CA ASN A 377 23.15 -8.26 2.98
C ASN A 377 23.01 -9.66 3.57
N ARG A 378 23.01 -9.80 4.90
CA ARG A 378 22.93 -11.08 5.64
C ARG A 378 21.79 -11.11 6.66
N VAL A 379 20.78 -10.28 6.46
CA VAL A 379 19.60 -10.19 7.31
C VAL A 379 18.36 -10.29 6.44
N GLU A 380 17.48 -11.22 6.77
CA GLU A 380 16.19 -11.46 6.13
C GLU A 380 15.10 -11.34 7.20
N GLU A 381 14.07 -10.57 6.92
CA GLU A 381 12.90 -10.42 7.79
C GLU A 381 11.70 -11.11 7.15
N LEU A 382 11.72 -12.44 7.13
CA LEU A 382 10.70 -13.31 6.57
C LEU A 382 10.60 -14.59 7.40
N PRO A 383 9.47 -15.32 7.35
CA PRO A 383 9.43 -16.71 7.81
C PRO A 383 10.51 -17.53 7.09
N PHE A 384 11.21 -18.44 7.81
CA PHE A 384 12.34 -19.16 7.24
C PHE A 384 11.96 -19.99 6.00
N ALA A 385 10.85 -20.73 6.08
CA ALA A 385 10.32 -21.50 4.95
C ALA A 385 10.09 -20.61 3.70
N GLN A 386 9.51 -19.42 3.89
CA GLN A 386 9.27 -18.48 2.80
C GLN A 386 10.59 -17.91 2.23
N TYR A 387 11.57 -17.61 3.09
CA TYR A 387 12.90 -17.22 2.63
C TYR A 387 13.55 -18.33 1.78
N ALA A 388 13.50 -19.57 2.27
CA ALA A 388 14.07 -20.72 1.58
C ALA A 388 13.41 -20.92 0.20
N GLU A 389 12.08 -20.92 0.13
CA GLU A 389 11.33 -21.08 -1.11
C GLU A 389 11.61 -19.95 -2.12
N LEU A 390 11.65 -18.70 -1.65
CA LEU A 390 11.68 -17.53 -2.52
C LEU A 390 13.08 -17.00 -2.82
N PHE A 391 14.11 -17.40 -2.09
CA PHE A 391 15.45 -16.80 -2.25
C PHE A 391 16.59 -17.81 -2.28
N VAL A 392 16.33 -19.09 -2.00
CA VAL A 392 17.36 -20.14 -2.06
C VAL A 392 17.12 -21.05 -3.27
N THR A 393 18.10 -21.12 -4.16
CA THR A 393 18.07 -22.03 -5.32
C THR A 393 18.70 -23.39 -5.03
N ALA A 394 19.76 -23.41 -4.22
CA ALA A 394 20.44 -24.61 -3.77
C ALA A 394 20.82 -24.45 -2.30
N PRO A 395 20.20 -25.21 -1.37
CA PRO A 395 20.54 -25.13 0.04
C PRO A 395 21.98 -25.59 0.26
N GLN A 396 22.67 -24.91 1.16
CA GLN A 396 24.04 -25.21 1.54
C GLN A 396 24.06 -25.43 3.06
N PRO A 397 24.69 -26.50 3.56
CA PRO A 397 24.65 -26.81 4.97
C PRO A 397 25.29 -25.69 5.80
N TYR A 398 24.76 -25.47 7.00
CA TYR A 398 25.36 -24.65 8.04
C TYR A 398 25.91 -25.55 9.12
N GLU A 399 27.12 -25.29 9.61
CA GLU A 399 27.73 -26.07 10.69
C GLU A 399 27.02 -25.80 12.04
N LEU A 400 26.45 -24.60 12.18
CA LEU A 400 25.66 -24.21 13.35
C LEU A 400 24.35 -23.52 12.94
N ILE A 401 23.23 -23.98 13.49
CA ILE A 401 21.91 -23.38 13.28
C ILE A 401 21.31 -23.00 14.64
N ARG A 402 21.26 -21.70 14.96
CA ARG A 402 20.59 -21.22 16.17
C ARG A 402 19.12 -20.95 15.88
N ILE A 403 18.22 -21.47 16.71
CA ILE A 403 16.78 -21.29 16.57
C ILE A 403 16.20 -20.74 17.87
N CYS A 404 15.50 -19.63 17.75
CA CYS A 404 14.82 -18.96 18.86
C CYS A 404 13.32 -18.90 18.55
N GLY A 405 12.47 -19.04 19.57
CA GLY A 405 11.01 -19.01 19.46
C GLY A 405 10.37 -18.57 20.77
N ASP A 406 9.16 -18.02 20.74
CA ASP A 406 8.40 -17.72 21.97
C ASP A 406 7.59 -18.95 22.43
N GLU A 407 7.40 -19.92 21.53
CA GLU A 407 6.66 -21.15 21.77
C GLU A 407 7.43 -22.34 21.20
N ALA A 408 7.41 -23.47 21.91
CA ALA A 408 8.10 -24.70 21.50
C ALA A 408 7.66 -25.18 20.10
N ALA A 409 6.38 -25.03 19.74
CA ALA A 409 5.86 -25.42 18.44
C ALA A 409 6.50 -24.63 17.28
N HIS A 410 6.81 -23.34 17.48
CA HIS A 410 7.52 -22.53 16.48
C HIS A 410 8.98 -22.97 16.37
N VAL A 411 9.65 -23.20 17.49
CA VAL A 411 11.04 -23.71 17.51
C VAL A 411 11.15 -25.04 16.78
N LEU A 412 10.26 -26.00 17.08
CA LEU A 412 10.24 -27.31 16.43
C LEU A 412 10.01 -27.21 14.92
N ARG A 413 9.08 -26.33 14.50
CA ARG A 413 8.84 -26.08 13.07
C ARG A 413 10.08 -25.52 12.38
N ASP A 414 10.76 -24.55 12.98
CA ASP A 414 11.99 -23.99 12.41
C ASP A 414 13.14 -25.02 12.39
N VAL A 415 13.22 -25.94 13.36
CA VAL A 415 14.17 -27.08 13.32
C VAL A 415 13.86 -27.95 12.10
N ASP A 416 12.59 -28.29 11.88
CA ASP A 416 12.14 -29.10 10.75
C ASP A 416 12.39 -28.37 9.42
N ASP A 417 12.06 -27.09 9.31
CA ASP A 417 12.25 -26.28 8.10
C ASP A 417 13.74 -26.09 7.75
N THR A 418 14.61 -26.01 8.77
CA THR A 418 16.07 -25.89 8.58
C THR A 418 16.77 -27.22 8.29
N ALA A 419 16.07 -28.36 8.37
CA ALA A 419 16.65 -29.68 8.13
C ALA A 419 17.29 -29.84 6.74
N ALA A 420 16.77 -29.16 5.72
CA ALA A 420 17.32 -29.15 4.36
C ALA A 420 18.63 -28.33 4.24
N PHE A 421 18.97 -27.55 5.27
CA PHE A 421 20.17 -26.72 5.37
C PHE A 421 21.17 -27.29 6.39
N ALA A 422 21.06 -28.58 6.69
CA ALA A 422 21.89 -29.29 7.63
C ALA A 422 22.48 -30.57 7.00
N ASP A 423 23.67 -30.94 7.45
CA ASP A 423 24.33 -32.22 7.22
C ASP A 423 24.44 -33.05 8.51
N SER A 424 25.19 -34.16 8.49
CA SER A 424 25.37 -35.03 9.65
C SER A 424 26.16 -34.38 10.80
N ASN A 425 26.89 -33.29 10.54
CA ASN A 425 27.74 -32.61 11.52
C ASN A 425 27.14 -31.28 11.99
N THR A 426 25.95 -30.94 11.49
CA THR A 426 25.27 -29.69 11.83
C THR A 426 24.75 -29.73 13.26
N ILE A 427 25.06 -28.69 14.02
CA ILE A 427 24.63 -28.53 15.40
C ILE A 427 23.52 -27.48 15.46
N TRP A 428 22.36 -27.87 15.98
CA TRP A 428 21.31 -26.92 16.33
C TRP A 428 21.56 -26.36 17.74
N VAL A 429 21.28 -25.07 17.91
CA VAL A 429 21.38 -24.37 19.19
C VAL A 429 20.02 -23.76 19.51
N LEU A 430 19.43 -24.20 20.61
CA LEU A 430 18.22 -23.59 21.16
C LEU A 430 18.59 -22.74 22.39
N ASP A 431 17.80 -21.72 22.71
CA ASP A 431 17.98 -20.98 23.96
C ASP A 431 17.53 -21.84 25.15
N ASP A 432 18.23 -21.78 26.28
CA ASP A 432 17.83 -22.47 27.51
C ASP A 432 16.75 -21.68 28.26
N ASP A 433 15.62 -21.48 27.59
CA ASP A 433 14.40 -20.85 28.10
C ASP A 433 13.23 -21.83 28.09
N ALA A 434 12.02 -21.35 28.42
CA ALA A 434 10.84 -22.21 28.47
C ALA A 434 10.50 -22.85 27.12
N ALA A 435 10.61 -22.10 26.01
CA ALA A 435 10.26 -22.58 24.69
C ALA A 435 11.33 -23.54 24.16
N GLY A 436 12.60 -23.19 24.30
CA GLY A 436 13.73 -24.02 23.88
C GLY A 436 13.85 -25.30 24.69
N THR A 437 13.64 -25.26 26.02
CA THR A 437 13.64 -26.47 26.87
C THR A 437 12.53 -27.43 26.48
N ALA A 438 11.31 -26.93 26.27
CA ALA A 438 10.19 -27.77 25.86
C ALA A 438 10.39 -28.35 24.44
N ALA A 439 10.94 -27.56 23.51
CA ALA A 439 11.29 -28.05 22.17
C ALA A 439 12.40 -29.11 22.22
N GLY A 440 13.45 -28.89 23.01
CA GLY A 440 14.54 -29.85 23.22
C GLY A 440 14.02 -31.19 23.74
N ALA A 441 13.19 -31.18 24.78
CA ALA A 441 12.58 -32.40 25.31
C ALA A 441 11.73 -33.14 24.27
N ALA A 442 10.96 -32.40 23.45
CA ALA A 442 10.17 -32.99 22.37
C ALA A 442 11.04 -33.59 21.25
N LEU A 443 12.22 -33.01 20.96
CA LEU A 443 13.16 -33.57 19.98
C LEU A 443 13.79 -34.87 20.48
N GLU A 444 14.13 -34.96 21.76
CA GLU A 444 14.61 -36.23 22.35
C GLU A 444 13.51 -37.30 22.33
N GLU A 445 12.26 -36.94 22.65
CA GLU A 445 11.11 -37.86 22.65
C GLU A 445 10.77 -38.37 21.25
N ARG A 446 10.86 -37.51 20.21
CA ARG A 446 10.68 -37.90 18.80
C ARG A 446 11.70 -38.96 18.34
N GLY A 447 12.84 -39.05 19.02
CA GLY A 447 13.97 -39.87 18.60
C GLY A 447 14.75 -39.25 17.45
N GLY A 448 16.02 -39.65 17.28
CA GLY A 448 16.90 -39.14 16.22
C GLY A 448 17.63 -37.83 16.55
N PHE A 449 17.48 -37.31 17.77
CA PHE A 449 18.26 -36.18 18.29
C PHE A 449 18.81 -36.48 19.68
N THR A 450 19.96 -35.88 19.99
CA THR A 450 20.53 -35.80 21.35
C THR A 450 20.54 -34.34 21.79
N VAL A 451 20.15 -34.08 23.05
CA VAL A 451 20.10 -32.71 23.58
C VAL A 451 21.00 -32.59 24.81
N GLN A 452 21.89 -31.61 24.79
CA GLN A 452 22.82 -31.32 25.88
C GLN A 452 22.68 -29.86 26.32
N ARG A 453 22.35 -29.64 27.61
CA ARG A 453 22.34 -28.29 28.19
C ARG A 453 23.76 -27.78 28.43
N ILE A 454 24.04 -26.57 27.98
CA ILE A 454 25.30 -25.87 28.17
C ILE A 454 25.03 -24.58 28.98
N PRO A 455 25.38 -24.56 30.28
CA PRO A 455 25.17 -23.39 31.12
C PRO A 455 26.15 -22.26 30.78
N SER A 456 25.72 -21.01 30.91
CA SER A 456 26.56 -19.82 30.74
C SER A 456 26.08 -18.69 31.65
N ALA A 457 27.01 -17.81 32.05
CA ALA A 457 26.64 -16.53 32.66
C ALA A 457 25.81 -15.73 31.64
N GLY A 458 24.61 -15.28 32.04
CA GLY A 458 23.71 -14.52 31.16
C GLY A 458 22.73 -15.36 30.34
N GLY A 459 22.50 -16.64 30.68
CA GLY A 459 21.52 -17.52 30.01
C GLY A 459 22.20 -18.67 29.27
N GLY A 460 21.71 -19.89 29.46
CA GLY A 460 22.26 -21.10 28.84
C GLY A 460 21.78 -21.30 27.40
N ILE A 461 22.32 -22.35 26.77
CA ILE A 461 21.84 -22.86 25.49
C ILE A 461 21.65 -24.38 25.57
N LEU A 462 20.89 -24.93 24.64
CA LEU A 462 20.78 -26.36 24.39
C LEU A 462 21.48 -26.67 23.07
N ARG A 463 22.50 -27.53 23.14
CA ARG A 463 23.11 -28.15 21.97
C ARG A 463 22.24 -29.32 21.54
N VAL A 464 21.89 -29.36 20.25
CA VAL A 464 21.03 -30.38 19.67
C VAL A 464 21.72 -30.96 18.43
N GLU A 465 21.91 -32.28 18.40
CA GLU A 465 22.60 -32.99 17.33
C GLU A 465 21.75 -34.16 16.85
N ARG A 466 21.83 -34.51 15.56
CA ARG A 466 21.20 -35.75 15.06
C ARG A 466 21.92 -36.96 15.64
N ALA A 467 21.14 -37.93 16.12
CA ALA A 467 21.62 -39.17 16.74
C ALA A 467 22.11 -40.20 15.72
#